data_AF-A0A067CKF1-F1
#
_entry.id   AF-A0A067CKF1-F1
#
_cell.length_a   1.000
_cell.length_b   1.000
_cell.length_c   1.000
_cell.angle_alpha   90.00
_cell.angle_beta   90.00
_cell.angle_gamma   90.00
#
_symmetry.space_group_name_H-M   'P 1'
#
loop_
_entity.id
_entity.type
_entity.pdbx_description
1 polymer ?
#
loop_
_entity_poly.entity_id
_entity_poly.type
_entity_poly.pdbx_seq_one_letter_code
_entity_poly.pdbx_strand_id
1 'polypeptide(L)'
;MSVVWPKKAWSIEEELLKKKTKSSEDKYQSLLTEYHDLRVSNAKTVAKLRELERYKEISDDIVASSSSSRRLDEKERIELSSSLRQYREKLEEAVEQICFLEKENKRLKAELTTTKLDASSSNLLLKNLDDSKFKLSTNESRLQMMRIEILELKNRKADLFSQVQDLKARLTTAETIAEKKSDECKRLTLKLESVETAWDSTRSQNSRIQKKFDRWPKSPTSTELSEKTKVRSLELEKENETLHYKLRTRERTLEELRSDNTDLKSEVAMLKKDIIDLQTLNKDLRRLTSEHNKQEKDCEHTLSMNDTEIKCLREMNASSSKHIEDLVSENARLQHQLLDVHGDYLKKVQSDASWKREEKEKLRREVEEEIDVLKKPRVCKNCHETFTLEKNTAQSCVYHPGRYLPRQYPLEGYSWSCCAKRDISSRPCKFSGRHVEREVL
;
A
#
# COMPACT_ATOMS: atom_id res chain seq x y z
N MET A 1 -91.53 -18.63 117.53
CA MET A 1 -92.43 -18.49 116.37
C MET A 1 -91.64 -17.78 115.28
N SER A 2 -91.41 -18.48 114.15
CA SER A 2 -90.26 -18.40 113.23
C SER A 2 -88.91 -18.25 113.93
N VAL A 3 -88.23 -19.39 114.11
CA VAL A 3 -86.97 -19.54 114.85
C VAL A 3 -85.85 -18.78 114.13
N VAL A 4 -85.66 -17.52 114.50
CA VAL A 4 -84.47 -16.73 114.17
C VAL A 4 -83.33 -17.30 115.00
N TRP A 5 -82.54 -18.20 114.40
CA TRP A 5 -81.24 -18.54 114.97
C TRP A 5 -80.44 -17.23 115.10
N PRO A 6 -79.92 -16.90 116.30
CA PRO A 6 -79.13 -15.71 116.45
C PRO A 6 -77.91 -15.87 115.56
N LYS A 7 -77.71 -14.97 114.58
CA LYS A 7 -76.38 -14.76 114.01
C LYS A 7 -75.51 -14.38 115.20
N LYS A 8 -74.77 -15.36 115.73
CA LYS A 8 -73.75 -15.16 116.76
C LYS A 8 -72.92 -13.98 116.29
N ALA A 9 -72.92 -12.90 117.07
CA ALA A 9 -72.07 -11.76 116.78
C ALA A 9 -70.64 -12.31 116.75
N TRP A 10 -69.99 -12.15 115.60
CA TRP A 10 -68.62 -12.60 115.42
C TRP A 10 -67.79 -11.88 116.48
N SER A 11 -66.91 -12.60 117.19
CA SER A 11 -66.02 -11.90 118.13
C SER A 11 -65.14 -10.92 117.33
N ILE A 12 -64.66 -9.85 117.96
CA ILE A 12 -63.77 -8.87 117.31
C ILE A 12 -62.58 -9.55 116.61
N GLU A 13 -62.10 -10.66 117.18
CA GLU A 13 -61.06 -11.52 116.58
C GLU A 13 -61.53 -12.20 115.29
N GLU A 14 -62.74 -12.74 115.24
CA GLU A 14 -63.28 -13.40 114.04
C GLU A 14 -63.54 -12.40 112.89
N GLU A 15 -63.92 -11.14 113.18
CA GLU A 15 -64.03 -10.09 112.16
C GLU A 15 -62.66 -9.65 111.61
N LEU A 16 -61.66 -9.50 112.47
CA LEU A 16 -60.28 -9.18 112.05
C LEU A 16 -59.67 -10.30 111.21
N LEU A 17 -59.91 -11.55 111.60
CA LEU A 17 -59.55 -12.72 110.80
C LEU A 17 -60.21 -12.67 109.43
N LYS A 18 -61.53 -12.47 109.34
CA LYS A 18 -62.24 -12.32 108.06
C LYS A 18 -61.68 -11.20 107.17
N LYS A 19 -61.38 -10.03 107.72
CA LYS A 19 -60.76 -8.92 106.96
C LYS A 19 -59.37 -9.31 106.45
N LYS A 20 -58.59 -10.03 107.25
CA LYS A 20 -57.28 -10.55 106.84
C LYS A 20 -57.41 -11.62 105.75
N THR A 21 -58.36 -12.54 105.87
CA THR A 21 -58.64 -13.57 104.86
C THR A 21 -59.10 -12.94 103.55
N LYS A 22 -60.00 -11.97 103.61
CA LYS A 22 -60.45 -11.22 102.43
C LYS A 22 -59.32 -10.41 101.79
N SER A 23 -58.49 -9.73 102.59
CA SER A 23 -57.30 -9.03 102.07
C SER A 23 -56.28 -9.98 101.43
N SER A 24 -56.10 -11.19 101.97
CA SER A 24 -55.25 -12.20 101.33
C SER A 24 -55.87 -12.77 100.06
N GLU A 25 -57.20 -12.94 100.02
CA GLU A 25 -57.94 -13.37 98.84
C GLU A 25 -57.86 -12.33 97.72
N ASP A 26 -58.05 -11.05 98.03
CA ASP A 26 -57.90 -9.94 97.08
C ASP A 26 -56.48 -9.87 96.50
N LYS A 27 -55.44 -10.07 97.34
CA LYS A 27 -54.04 -10.14 96.88
C LYS A 27 -53.80 -11.35 95.98
N TYR A 28 -54.36 -12.50 96.32
CA TYR A 28 -54.25 -13.71 95.52
C TYR A 28 -54.93 -13.54 94.16
N GLN A 29 -56.13 -12.95 94.12
CA GLN A 29 -56.84 -12.63 92.88
C GLN A 29 -56.05 -11.62 92.03
N SER A 30 -55.49 -10.57 92.63
CA SER A 30 -54.64 -9.61 91.92
C SER A 30 -53.40 -10.26 91.30
N LEU A 31 -52.74 -11.17 92.03
CA LEU A 31 -51.58 -11.92 91.52
C LEU A 31 -51.97 -12.88 90.39
N LEU A 32 -53.15 -13.50 90.46
CA LEU A 32 -53.66 -14.34 89.38
C LEU A 32 -53.95 -13.52 88.11
N THR A 33 -54.52 -12.33 88.25
CA THR A 33 -54.73 -11.41 87.11
C THR A 33 -53.40 -10.99 86.50
N GLU A 34 -52.42 -10.56 87.31
CA GLU A 34 -51.10 -10.17 86.83
C GLU A 34 -50.36 -11.34 86.14
N TYR A 35 -50.45 -12.55 86.69
CA TYR A 35 -49.90 -13.74 86.06
C TYR A 35 -50.58 -14.06 84.72
N HIS A 36 -51.91 -13.89 84.64
CA HIS A 36 -52.65 -14.07 83.40
C HIS A 36 -52.22 -13.06 82.33
N ASP A 37 -52.08 -11.78 82.70
CA ASP A 37 -51.64 -10.71 81.81
C ASP A 37 -50.21 -10.95 81.31
N LEU A 38 -49.31 -11.38 82.19
CA LEU A 38 -47.94 -11.75 81.82
C LEU A 38 -47.91 -12.96 80.87
N ARG A 39 -48.76 -13.97 81.08
CA ARG A 39 -48.86 -15.12 80.18
C ARG A 39 -49.35 -14.70 78.79
N VAL A 40 -50.35 -13.82 78.73
CA VAL A 40 -50.87 -13.28 77.46
C VAL A 40 -49.81 -12.42 76.76
N SER A 41 -49.10 -11.57 77.50
CA SER A 41 -48.00 -10.75 76.98
C SER A 41 -46.87 -11.62 76.41
N ASN A 42 -46.45 -12.65 77.14
CA ASN A 42 -45.43 -13.60 76.68
C ASN A 42 -45.89 -14.38 75.43
N ALA A 43 -47.16 -14.76 75.35
CA ALA A 43 -47.71 -15.40 74.15
C ALA A 43 -47.66 -14.46 72.93
N LYS A 44 -47.95 -13.17 73.11
CA LYS A 44 -47.84 -12.15 72.04
C LYS A 44 -46.40 -11.94 71.60
N THR A 45 -45.44 -11.88 72.53
CA THR A 45 -44.02 -11.73 72.18
C THR A 45 -43.48 -12.95 71.45
N VAL A 46 -43.84 -14.17 71.89
CA VAL A 46 -43.46 -15.41 71.19
C VAL A 46 -44.07 -15.47 69.79
N ALA A 47 -45.32 -15.06 69.61
CA ALA A 47 -45.95 -14.98 68.28
C ALA A 47 -45.20 -14.00 67.36
N LYS A 48 -44.82 -12.82 67.88
CA LYS A 48 -44.04 -11.82 67.13
C LYS A 48 -42.63 -12.30 66.79
N LEU A 49 -41.97 -13.04 67.68
CA LEU A 49 -40.67 -13.65 67.39
C LEU A 49 -40.76 -14.66 66.23
N ARG A 50 -41.76 -15.53 66.23
CA ARG A 50 -41.99 -16.48 65.12
C ARG A 50 -42.27 -15.78 63.79
N GLU A 51 -42.95 -14.64 63.82
CA GLU A 51 -43.18 -13.83 62.63
C GLU A 51 -41.88 -13.21 62.10
N LEU A 52 -41.04 -12.68 62.99
CA LEU A 52 -39.72 -12.16 62.62
C LEU A 52 -38.78 -13.26 62.11
N GLU A 53 -38.84 -14.46 62.66
CA GLU A 53 -38.10 -15.62 62.15
C GLU A 53 -38.50 -15.96 60.72
N ARG A 54 -39.80 -15.94 60.40
CA ARG A 54 -40.28 -16.13 59.01
C ARG A 54 -39.81 -15.02 58.08
N TYR A 55 -39.85 -13.76 58.52
CA TYR A 55 -39.32 -12.66 57.70
C TYR A 55 -37.83 -12.78 57.44
N LYS A 56 -37.06 -13.25 58.44
CA LYS A 56 -35.65 -13.54 58.27
C LYS A 56 -35.42 -14.66 57.26
N GLU A 57 -36.14 -15.76 57.36
CA GLU A 57 -36.05 -16.89 56.41
C GLU A 57 -36.35 -16.44 54.97
N ILE A 58 -37.43 -15.68 54.76
CA ILE A 58 -37.77 -15.11 53.45
C ILE A 58 -36.66 -14.17 52.94
N SER A 59 -36.09 -13.33 53.81
CA SER A 59 -34.99 -12.44 53.44
C SER A 59 -33.74 -13.21 53.05
N ASP A 60 -33.38 -14.25 53.81
CA ASP A 60 -32.23 -15.10 53.54
C ASP A 60 -32.40 -15.86 52.21
N ASP A 61 -33.61 -16.35 51.90
CA ASP A 61 -33.93 -16.98 50.61
C ASP A 61 -33.85 -16.01 49.43
N ILE A 62 -34.32 -14.78 49.59
CA ILE A 62 -34.22 -13.72 48.56
C ILE A 62 -32.74 -13.38 48.30
N VAL A 63 -31.94 -13.26 49.36
CA VAL A 63 -30.50 -12.98 49.22
C VAL A 63 -29.79 -14.16 48.56
N ALA A 64 -30.10 -15.39 48.95
CA ALA A 64 -29.52 -16.60 48.38
C ALA A 64 -29.84 -16.74 46.89
N SER A 65 -31.11 -16.60 46.50
CA SER A 65 -31.57 -16.65 45.11
C SER A 65 -31.00 -15.50 44.25
N SER A 66 -30.92 -14.29 44.79
CA SER A 66 -30.28 -13.16 44.09
C SER A 66 -28.78 -13.40 43.89
N SER A 67 -28.11 -14.00 44.88
CA SER A 67 -26.68 -14.31 44.80
C SER A 67 -26.38 -15.43 43.79
N SER A 68 -27.25 -16.44 43.67
CA SER A 68 -27.10 -17.52 42.68
C SER A 68 -27.38 -17.01 41.27
N SER A 69 -28.43 -16.19 41.08
CA SER A 69 -28.71 -15.54 39.79
C SER A 69 -27.52 -14.71 39.32
N ARG A 70 -26.97 -13.84 40.19
CA ARG A 70 -25.82 -13.00 39.85
C ARG A 70 -24.58 -13.82 39.45
N ARG A 71 -24.38 -14.99 40.06
CA ARG A 71 -23.27 -15.90 39.70
C ARG A 71 -23.47 -16.53 38.32
N LEU A 72 -24.70 -16.86 37.95
CA LEU A 72 -25.02 -17.37 36.62
C LEU A 72 -24.81 -16.28 35.56
N ASP A 73 -25.33 -15.07 35.80
CA ASP A 73 -25.14 -13.92 34.90
C ASP A 73 -23.66 -13.56 34.72
N GLU A 74 -22.88 -13.63 35.81
CA GLU A 74 -21.42 -13.44 35.77
C GLU A 74 -20.73 -14.49 34.90
N LYS A 75 -21.12 -15.76 35.05
CA LYS A 75 -20.56 -16.87 34.27
C LYS A 75 -20.88 -16.70 32.79
N GLU A 76 -22.13 -16.40 32.43
CA GLU A 76 -22.53 -16.13 31.06
C GLU A 76 -21.78 -14.93 30.47
N ARG A 77 -21.60 -13.85 31.25
CA ARG A 77 -20.81 -12.70 30.81
C ARG A 77 -19.36 -13.06 30.53
N ILE A 78 -18.74 -13.90 31.35
CA ILE A 78 -17.36 -14.36 31.14
C ILE A 78 -17.27 -15.23 29.87
N GLU A 79 -18.21 -16.15 29.67
CA GLU A 79 -18.27 -17.02 28.48
C GLU A 79 -18.48 -16.22 27.19
N LEU A 80 -19.40 -15.26 27.21
CA LEU A 80 -19.61 -14.33 26.09
C LEU A 80 -18.38 -13.47 25.81
N SER A 81 -17.73 -12.94 26.86
CA SER A 81 -16.51 -12.13 26.73
C SER A 81 -15.35 -12.95 26.15
N SER A 82 -15.19 -14.21 26.57
CA SER A 82 -14.21 -15.14 26.02
C SER A 82 -14.48 -15.44 24.55
N SER A 83 -15.75 -15.70 24.20
CA SER A 83 -16.15 -15.99 22.83
C SER A 83 -15.92 -14.79 21.90
N LEU A 84 -16.29 -13.58 22.35
CA LEU A 84 -16.02 -12.34 21.62
C LEU A 84 -14.53 -12.11 21.39
N ARG A 85 -13.68 -12.41 22.39
CA ARG A 85 -12.22 -12.33 22.23
C ARG A 85 -11.71 -13.28 21.15
N GLN A 86 -12.16 -14.53 21.15
CA GLN A 86 -11.78 -15.51 20.12
C GLN A 86 -12.24 -15.09 18.72
N TYR A 87 -13.44 -14.52 18.58
CA TYR A 87 -13.89 -13.99 17.29
C TYR A 87 -13.07 -12.79 16.84
N ARG A 88 -12.67 -11.93 17.78
CA ARG A 88 -11.80 -10.79 17.48
C ARG A 88 -10.42 -11.24 17.00
N GLU A 89 -9.81 -12.21 17.68
CA GLU A 89 -8.51 -12.78 17.26
C GLU A 89 -8.60 -13.38 15.85
N LYS A 90 -9.65 -14.16 15.56
CA LYS A 90 -9.88 -14.71 14.21
C LYS A 90 -10.09 -13.63 13.14
N LEU A 91 -10.76 -12.53 13.49
CA LEU A 91 -10.94 -11.39 12.59
C LEU A 91 -9.62 -10.67 12.33
N GLU A 92 -8.80 -10.48 13.36
CA GLU A 92 -7.46 -9.89 13.25
C GLU A 92 -6.57 -10.75 12.33
N GLU A 93 -6.54 -12.08 12.54
CA GLU A 93 -5.83 -13.02 11.67
C GLU A 93 -6.32 -12.96 10.21
N ALA A 94 -7.64 -12.91 9.99
CA ALA A 94 -8.21 -12.82 8.65
C ALA A 94 -7.84 -11.49 7.95
N VAL A 95 -7.81 -10.38 8.70
CA VAL A 95 -7.39 -9.06 8.17
C VAL A 95 -5.92 -9.09 7.78
N GLU A 96 -5.05 -9.67 8.62
CA GLU A 96 -3.63 -9.82 8.28
C GLU A 96 -3.43 -10.66 7.01
N GLN A 97 -4.18 -11.75 6.88
CA GLN A 97 -4.15 -12.60 5.69
C GLN A 97 -4.64 -11.86 4.43
N ILE A 98 -5.71 -11.06 4.54
CA ILE A 98 -6.18 -10.20 3.44
C ILE A 98 -5.10 -9.20 3.05
N CYS A 99 -4.48 -8.50 4.01
CA CYS A 99 -3.40 -7.55 3.72
C CYS A 99 -2.20 -8.21 3.04
N PHE A 100 -1.85 -9.45 3.42
CA PHE A 100 -0.82 -10.23 2.73
C PHE A 100 -1.22 -10.53 1.27
N LEU A 101 -2.43 -11.05 1.06
CA LEU A 101 -2.94 -11.35 -0.27
C LEU A 101 -3.03 -10.11 -1.17
N GLU A 102 -3.40 -8.95 -0.62
CA GLU A 102 -3.44 -7.68 -1.36
C GLU A 102 -2.04 -7.23 -1.79
N LYS A 103 -1.03 -7.36 -0.92
CA LYS A 103 0.37 -7.07 -1.27
C LYS A 103 0.86 -7.99 -2.38
N GLU A 104 0.58 -9.29 -2.26
CA GLU A 104 0.98 -10.27 -3.27
C GLU A 104 0.26 -10.05 -4.61
N ASN A 105 -1.03 -9.68 -4.58
CA ASN A 105 -1.78 -9.33 -5.79
C ASN A 105 -1.22 -8.08 -6.48
N LYS A 106 -0.82 -7.05 -5.70
CA LYS A 106 -0.13 -5.87 -6.24
C LYS A 106 1.22 -6.24 -6.88
N ARG A 107 1.99 -7.12 -6.24
CA ARG A 107 3.27 -7.63 -6.78
C ARG A 107 3.06 -8.36 -8.11
N LEU A 108 2.13 -9.30 -8.15
CA LEU A 108 1.81 -10.08 -9.35
C LEU A 108 1.28 -9.20 -10.50
N LYS A 109 0.48 -8.17 -10.20
CA LYS A 109 0.03 -7.20 -11.23
C LYS A 109 1.19 -6.44 -11.85
N ALA A 110 2.18 -6.01 -11.05
CA ALA A 110 3.38 -5.34 -11.55
C ALA A 110 4.28 -6.29 -12.37
N GLU A 111 4.38 -7.56 -11.98
CA GLU A 111 5.09 -8.59 -12.74
C GLU A 111 4.38 -8.89 -14.08
N LEU A 112 3.04 -8.88 -14.10
CA LEU A 112 2.27 -9.06 -15.33
C LEU A 112 2.41 -7.87 -16.31
N THR A 113 2.51 -6.63 -15.83
CA THR A 113 2.69 -5.47 -16.71
C THR A 113 4.09 -5.44 -17.31
N THR A 114 5.11 -5.76 -16.53
CA THR A 114 6.51 -5.87 -17.00
C THR A 114 6.65 -6.97 -18.05
N THR A 115 6.15 -8.18 -17.78
CA THR A 115 6.17 -9.28 -18.77
C THR A 115 5.39 -8.95 -20.05
N LYS A 116 4.28 -8.20 -19.97
CA LYS A 116 3.58 -7.70 -21.18
C LYS A 116 4.44 -6.73 -21.99
N LEU A 117 5.14 -5.80 -21.33
CA LEU A 117 6.05 -4.86 -22.00
C LEU A 117 7.21 -5.60 -22.67
N ASP A 118 7.76 -6.61 -22.01
CA ASP A 118 8.81 -7.47 -22.56
C ASP A 118 8.30 -8.27 -23.77
N ALA A 119 7.09 -8.83 -23.70
CA ALA A 119 6.46 -9.53 -24.81
C ALA A 119 6.18 -8.59 -26.00
N SER A 120 5.70 -7.37 -25.76
CA SER A 120 5.52 -6.35 -26.80
C SER A 120 6.85 -5.96 -27.45
N SER A 121 7.90 -5.81 -26.65
CA SER A 121 9.26 -5.51 -27.14
C SER A 121 9.82 -6.68 -27.97
N SER A 122 9.64 -7.92 -27.51
CA SER A 122 10.02 -9.14 -28.24
C SER A 122 9.28 -9.27 -29.57
N ASN A 123 7.97 -9.00 -29.60
CA ASN A 123 7.18 -8.99 -30.83
C ASN A 123 7.63 -7.91 -31.82
N LEU A 124 8.01 -6.73 -31.33
CA LEU A 124 8.57 -5.67 -32.17
C LEU A 124 9.91 -6.10 -32.79
N LEU A 125 10.78 -6.75 -32.02
CA LEU A 125 12.05 -7.29 -32.50
C LEU A 125 11.83 -8.39 -33.55
N LEU A 126 10.86 -9.29 -33.34
CA LEU A 126 10.47 -10.31 -34.32
C LEU A 126 9.98 -9.69 -35.63
N LYS A 127 9.13 -8.65 -35.55
CA LYS A 127 8.66 -7.94 -36.74
C LYS A 127 9.82 -7.27 -37.49
N ASN A 128 10.72 -6.59 -36.78
CA ASN A 128 11.91 -5.98 -37.37
C ASN A 128 12.84 -7.01 -38.02
N LEU A 129 12.95 -8.21 -37.43
CA LEU A 129 13.71 -9.33 -37.98
C LEU A 129 13.08 -9.82 -39.29
N ASP A 130 11.76 -9.99 -39.33
CA ASP A 130 11.03 -10.43 -40.52
C ASP A 130 11.10 -9.39 -41.64
N ASP A 131 10.94 -8.10 -41.32
CA ASP A 131 11.13 -7.00 -42.29
C ASP A 131 12.55 -6.99 -42.84
N SER A 132 13.55 -7.27 -42.00
CA SER A 132 14.95 -7.36 -42.41
C SER A 132 15.22 -8.57 -43.30
N LYS A 133 14.62 -9.73 -43.00
CA LYS A 133 14.67 -10.94 -43.84
C LYS A 133 14.03 -10.69 -45.21
N PHE A 134 12.88 -10.02 -45.25
CA PHE A 134 12.21 -9.67 -46.50
C PHE A 134 13.07 -8.76 -47.38
N LYS A 135 13.66 -7.71 -46.79
CA LYS A 135 14.60 -6.80 -47.49
C LYS A 135 15.83 -7.56 -48.01
N LEU A 136 16.39 -8.46 -47.20
CA LEU A 136 17.52 -9.31 -47.61
C LEU A 136 17.16 -10.17 -48.82
N SER A 137 16.01 -10.86 -48.78
CA SER A 137 15.54 -11.67 -49.90
C SER A 137 15.36 -10.85 -51.18
N THR A 138 14.77 -9.66 -51.07
CA THR A 138 14.59 -8.76 -52.24
C THR A 138 15.92 -8.31 -52.82
N ASN A 139 16.88 -7.95 -51.95
CA ASN A 139 18.23 -7.58 -52.38
C ASN A 139 18.98 -8.76 -53.02
N GLU A 140 18.79 -9.98 -52.51
CA GLU A 140 19.39 -11.18 -53.07
C GLU A 140 18.85 -11.49 -54.47
N SER A 141 17.53 -11.38 -54.69
CA SER A 141 16.94 -11.48 -56.02
C SER A 141 17.45 -10.40 -56.97
N ARG A 142 17.61 -9.16 -56.49
CA ARG A 142 18.19 -8.07 -57.29
C ARG A 142 19.64 -8.35 -57.68
N LEU A 143 20.44 -8.87 -56.75
CA LEU A 143 21.82 -9.28 -57.03
C LEU A 143 21.89 -10.43 -58.03
N GLN A 144 20.96 -11.39 -57.98
CA GLN A 144 20.88 -12.45 -58.99
C GLN A 144 20.59 -11.88 -60.38
N MET A 145 19.65 -10.94 -60.50
CA MET A 145 19.37 -10.27 -61.77
C MET A 145 20.60 -9.53 -62.30
N MET A 146 21.30 -8.77 -61.45
CA MET A 146 22.54 -8.09 -61.85
C MET A 146 23.64 -9.08 -62.27
N ARG A 147 23.74 -10.26 -61.63
CA ARG A 147 24.70 -11.30 -62.05
C ARG A 147 24.38 -11.85 -63.43
N ILE A 148 23.10 -12.03 -63.77
CA ILE A 148 22.65 -12.45 -65.09
C ILE A 148 23.02 -11.39 -66.13
N GLU A 149 22.72 -10.12 -65.85
CA GLU A 149 23.05 -9.00 -66.73
C GLU A 149 24.56 -8.88 -66.99
N ILE A 150 25.39 -9.08 -65.95
CA ILE A 150 26.86 -9.12 -66.10
C ILE A 150 27.30 -10.28 -67.02
N LEU A 151 26.66 -11.45 -66.93
CA LEU A 151 26.97 -12.58 -67.80
C LEU A 151 26.58 -12.29 -69.26
N GLU A 152 25.42 -11.67 -69.49
CA GLU A 152 24.98 -11.25 -70.82
C GLU A 152 25.94 -10.21 -71.43
N LEU A 153 26.37 -9.23 -70.64
CA LEU A 153 27.36 -8.23 -71.08
C LEU A 153 28.71 -8.88 -71.38
N LYS A 154 29.15 -9.87 -70.60
CA LYS A 154 30.38 -10.63 -70.88
C LYS A 154 30.28 -11.41 -72.18
N ASN A 155 29.14 -12.07 -72.44
CA ASN A 155 28.92 -12.80 -73.69
C ASN A 155 28.91 -11.84 -74.88
N ARG A 156 28.19 -10.72 -74.79
CA ARG A 156 28.15 -9.71 -75.84
C ARG A 156 29.52 -9.09 -76.12
N LYS A 157 30.34 -8.89 -75.08
CA LYS A 157 31.74 -8.47 -75.24
C LYS A 157 32.56 -9.52 -76.00
N ALA A 158 32.37 -10.81 -75.72
CA ALA A 158 33.07 -11.89 -76.44
C ALA A 158 32.66 -11.94 -77.93
N ASP A 159 31.37 -11.80 -78.22
CA ASP A 159 30.84 -11.75 -79.59
C ASP A 159 31.43 -10.57 -80.37
N LEU A 160 31.43 -9.38 -79.78
CA LEU A 160 32.05 -8.20 -80.38
C LEU A 160 33.55 -8.40 -80.60
N PHE A 161 34.25 -9.05 -79.66
CA PHE A 161 35.67 -9.34 -79.82
C PHE A 161 35.93 -10.30 -81.00
N SER A 162 35.07 -11.31 -81.17
CA SER A 162 35.11 -12.22 -82.32
C SER A 162 34.86 -11.49 -83.64
N GLN A 163 33.85 -10.61 -83.68
CA GLN A 163 33.57 -9.77 -84.86
C GLN A 163 34.76 -8.86 -85.21
N VAL A 164 35.40 -8.26 -84.21
CA VAL A 164 36.60 -7.43 -84.42
C VAL A 164 37.76 -8.26 -84.99
N GLN A 165 37.95 -9.50 -84.53
CA GLN A 165 38.97 -10.39 -85.11
C GLN A 165 38.66 -10.78 -86.56
N ASP A 166 37.41 -11.10 -86.89
CA ASP A 166 36.98 -11.39 -88.26
C ASP A 166 37.22 -10.17 -89.18
N LEU A 167 36.83 -8.97 -88.73
CA LEU A 167 37.07 -7.74 -89.49
C LEU A 167 38.56 -7.47 -89.70
N LYS A 168 39.43 -7.75 -88.72
CA LYS A 168 40.89 -7.66 -88.89
C LYS A 168 41.41 -8.67 -89.92
N ALA A 169 40.91 -9.92 -89.90
CA ALA A 169 41.28 -10.93 -90.90
C ALA A 169 40.82 -10.53 -92.31
N ARG A 170 39.63 -9.95 -92.44
CA ARG A 170 39.12 -9.43 -93.71
C ARG A 170 39.92 -8.22 -94.20
N LEU A 171 40.31 -7.32 -93.29
CA LEU A 171 41.16 -6.16 -93.61
C LEU A 171 42.52 -6.61 -94.14
N THR A 172 43.21 -7.51 -93.44
CA THR A 172 44.50 -8.04 -93.89
C THR A 172 44.39 -8.74 -95.25
N THR A 173 43.31 -9.50 -95.48
CA THR A 173 43.04 -10.10 -96.79
C THR A 173 42.86 -9.03 -97.86
N ALA A 174 42.08 -7.98 -97.59
CA ALA A 174 41.89 -6.86 -98.53
C ALA A 174 43.19 -6.11 -98.81
N GLU A 175 44.04 -5.90 -97.81
CA GLU A 175 45.38 -5.31 -97.96
C GLU A 175 46.26 -6.17 -98.88
N THR A 176 46.30 -7.49 -98.70
CA THR A 176 47.08 -8.38 -99.59
C THR A 176 46.56 -8.37 -101.03
N ILE A 177 45.25 -8.24 -101.23
CA ILE A 177 44.64 -8.12 -102.56
C ILE A 177 45.01 -6.78 -103.19
N ALA A 178 44.91 -5.69 -102.42
CA ALA A 178 45.28 -4.36 -102.87
C ALA A 178 46.77 -4.30 -103.26
N GLU A 179 47.65 -4.94 -102.50
CA GLU A 179 49.08 -5.03 -102.79
C GLU A 179 49.35 -5.84 -104.07
N LYS A 180 48.73 -7.02 -104.22
CA LYS A 180 48.80 -7.79 -105.48
C LYS A 180 48.32 -6.99 -106.68
N LYS A 181 47.25 -6.19 -106.52
CA LYS A 181 46.73 -5.32 -107.57
C LYS A 181 47.66 -4.14 -107.85
N SER A 182 48.29 -3.58 -106.83
CA SER A 182 49.36 -2.58 -107.00
C SER A 182 50.53 -3.13 -107.81
N ASP A 183 50.98 -4.35 -107.51
CA ASP A 183 52.08 -5.00 -108.24
C ASP A 183 51.68 -5.45 -109.65
N GLU A 184 50.43 -5.84 -109.85
CA GLU A 184 49.86 -6.05 -111.18
C GLU A 184 49.86 -4.75 -111.98
N CYS A 185 49.40 -3.63 -111.39
CA CYS A 185 49.49 -2.30 -112.00
C CYS A 185 50.94 -1.94 -112.36
N LYS A 186 51.90 -2.09 -111.43
CA LYS A 186 53.33 -1.84 -111.72
C LYS A 186 53.84 -2.68 -112.90
N ARG A 187 53.50 -3.97 -112.96
CA ARG A 187 53.86 -4.84 -114.09
C ARG A 187 53.21 -4.41 -115.40
N LEU A 188 51.94 -4.00 -115.36
CA LEU A 188 51.25 -3.46 -116.53
C LEU A 188 51.86 -2.14 -116.98
N THR A 189 52.25 -1.26 -116.06
CA THR A 189 52.99 -0.03 -116.35
C THR A 189 54.31 -0.34 -117.02
N LEU A 190 55.13 -1.26 -116.49
CA LEU A 190 56.38 -1.68 -117.12
C LEU A 190 56.16 -2.31 -118.50
N LYS A 191 55.09 -3.10 -118.68
CA LYS A 191 54.71 -3.63 -120.00
C LYS A 191 54.30 -2.51 -120.94
N LEU A 192 53.55 -1.52 -120.46
CA LEU A 192 53.16 -0.36 -121.26
C LEU A 192 54.39 0.43 -121.68
N GLU A 193 55.32 0.71 -120.77
CA GLU A 193 56.62 1.35 -121.08
C GLU A 193 57.43 0.51 -122.10
N SER A 194 57.43 -0.82 -121.98
CA SER A 194 58.07 -1.70 -122.98
C SER A 194 57.37 -1.64 -124.35
N VAL A 195 56.04 -1.54 -124.37
CA VAL A 195 55.27 -1.37 -125.60
C VAL A 195 55.49 0.01 -126.18
N GLU A 196 55.55 1.06 -125.37
CA GLU A 196 55.85 2.43 -125.78
C GLU A 196 57.27 2.54 -126.35
N THR A 197 58.27 1.91 -125.72
CA THR A 197 59.64 1.86 -126.26
C THR A 197 59.73 1.03 -127.54
N ALA A 198 59.00 -0.10 -127.64
CA ALA A 198 58.89 -0.86 -128.88
C ALA A 198 58.15 -0.08 -129.98
N TRP A 199 57.11 0.66 -129.60
CA TRP A 199 56.37 1.56 -130.48
C TRP A 199 57.25 2.69 -130.96
N ASP A 200 58.02 3.34 -130.08
CA ASP A 200 58.95 4.42 -130.45
C ASP A 200 60.12 3.89 -131.28
N SER A 201 60.58 2.66 -131.04
CA SER A 201 61.53 1.97 -131.91
C SER A 201 60.94 1.69 -133.30
N THR A 202 59.70 1.21 -133.35
CA THR A 202 58.94 0.99 -134.61
C THR A 202 58.65 2.32 -135.30
N ARG A 203 58.37 3.38 -134.55
CA ARG A 203 58.20 4.76 -135.02
C ARG A 203 59.51 5.34 -135.52
N SER A 204 60.65 4.99 -134.92
CA SER A 204 62.00 5.33 -135.38
C SER A 204 62.36 4.56 -136.65
N GLN A 205 61.96 3.30 -136.76
CA GLN A 205 62.11 2.46 -137.95
C GLN A 205 61.22 2.96 -139.09
N ASN A 206 59.95 3.27 -138.80
CA ASN A 206 59.02 3.96 -139.69
C ASN A 206 59.53 5.36 -140.02
N SER A 207 60.17 6.09 -139.11
CA SER A 207 60.79 7.40 -139.38
C SER A 207 62.01 7.27 -140.30
N ARG A 208 62.79 6.18 -140.21
CA ARG A 208 63.85 5.84 -141.18
C ARG A 208 63.27 5.49 -142.56
N ILE A 209 62.07 4.90 -142.62
CA ILE A 209 61.31 4.65 -143.86
C ILE A 209 60.69 5.95 -144.41
N GLN A 210 60.13 6.81 -143.54
CA GLN A 210 59.54 8.11 -143.87
C GLN A 210 60.62 9.13 -144.31
N LYS A 211 61.86 9.02 -143.82
CA LYS A 211 63.03 9.81 -144.27
C LYS A 211 63.50 9.48 -145.70
N LYS A 212 62.90 8.48 -146.37
CA LYS A 212 63.05 8.24 -147.82
C LYS A 212 61.90 8.83 -148.66
N PHE A 213 60.89 9.47 -148.08
CA PHE A 213 59.65 9.87 -148.77
C PHE A 213 59.24 11.34 -148.56
N ASP A 214 60.23 12.25 -148.54
CA ASP A 214 60.07 13.70 -148.74
C ASP A 214 59.40 14.59 -147.65
N ARG A 215 60.13 15.68 -147.39
CA ARG A 215 59.74 17.11 -147.30
C ARG A 215 58.42 17.51 -146.61
N TRP A 216 58.59 18.15 -145.44
CA TRP A 216 58.00 19.46 -145.04
C TRP A 216 56.48 19.53 -144.71
N PRO A 217 55.96 20.61 -144.03
CA PRO A 217 55.97 20.76 -142.57
C PRO A 217 54.59 21.13 -141.94
N LYS A 218 54.58 21.21 -140.59
CA LYS A 218 53.69 21.93 -139.61
C LYS A 218 53.06 20.96 -138.59
N SER A 219 53.50 20.93 -137.34
CA SER A 219 53.55 21.93 -136.25
C SER A 219 52.22 22.11 -135.51
N PRO A 220 52.26 22.17 -134.18
CA PRO A 220 51.24 21.62 -133.33
C PRO A 220 50.54 22.70 -132.50
N THR A 221 49.24 22.53 -132.30
CA THR A 221 48.47 23.28 -131.30
C THR A 221 47.51 22.30 -130.62
N SER A 222 47.99 21.51 -129.65
CA SER A 222 47.12 20.88 -128.63
C SER A 222 47.85 20.39 -127.36
N THR A 223 49.18 20.36 -127.32
CA THR A 223 49.97 19.80 -126.20
C THR A 223 49.87 20.63 -124.91
N GLU A 224 49.81 21.96 -125.00
CA GLU A 224 49.64 22.84 -123.82
C GLU A 224 48.27 22.69 -123.14
N LEU A 225 47.21 22.34 -123.88
CA LEU A 225 45.90 22.04 -123.29
C LEU A 225 45.90 20.70 -122.56
N SER A 226 46.69 19.72 -123.04
CA SER A 226 46.82 18.39 -122.45
C SER A 226 47.66 18.39 -121.16
N GLU A 227 48.75 19.15 -121.11
CA GLU A 227 49.55 19.30 -119.89
C GLU A 227 48.83 20.15 -118.84
N LYS A 228 48.15 21.24 -119.25
CA LYS A 228 47.29 22.00 -118.33
C LYS A 228 46.14 21.17 -117.77
N THR A 229 45.52 20.28 -118.56
CA THR A 229 44.48 19.36 -118.05
C THR A 229 45.03 18.29 -117.13
N LYS A 230 46.24 17.77 -117.37
CA LYS A 230 46.91 16.82 -116.44
C LYS A 230 47.29 17.45 -115.10
N VAL A 231 47.89 18.64 -115.12
CA VAL A 231 48.24 19.38 -113.90
C VAL A 231 46.97 19.72 -113.10
N ARG A 232 45.92 20.18 -113.80
CA ARG A 232 44.60 20.42 -113.20
C ARG A 232 44.00 19.15 -112.60
N SER A 233 44.15 17.99 -113.24
CA SER A 233 43.66 16.71 -112.72
C SER A 233 44.35 16.31 -111.42
N LEU A 234 45.68 16.44 -111.35
CA LEU A 234 46.46 16.15 -110.14
C LEU A 234 46.15 17.12 -108.99
N GLU A 235 45.93 18.40 -109.29
CA GLU A 235 45.49 19.37 -108.28
C GLU A 235 44.10 19.02 -107.73
N LEU A 236 43.17 18.64 -108.61
CA LEU A 236 41.83 18.19 -108.22
C LEU A 236 41.88 16.89 -107.41
N GLU A 237 42.78 15.95 -107.75
CA GLU A 237 42.98 14.71 -106.98
C GLU A 237 43.49 15.00 -105.57
N LYS A 238 44.52 15.85 -105.42
CA LYS A 238 45.02 16.28 -104.10
C LYS A 238 43.97 17.01 -103.28
N GLU A 239 43.18 17.87 -103.93
CA GLU A 239 42.07 18.56 -103.28
C GLU A 239 41.01 17.55 -102.79
N ASN A 240 40.69 16.55 -103.61
CA ASN A 240 39.72 15.51 -103.29
C ASN A 240 40.22 14.60 -102.13
N GLU A 241 41.49 14.22 -102.12
CA GLU A 241 42.11 13.50 -101.00
C GLU A 241 42.06 14.31 -99.69
N THR A 242 42.36 15.61 -99.78
CA THR A 242 42.30 16.53 -98.64
C THR A 242 40.87 16.67 -98.10
N LEU A 243 39.89 16.78 -98.99
CA LEU A 243 38.47 16.83 -98.64
C LEU A 243 38.01 15.51 -98.00
N HIS A 244 38.43 14.36 -98.53
CA HIS A 244 38.14 13.06 -97.93
C HIS A 244 38.74 12.91 -96.53
N TYR A 245 39.99 13.36 -96.31
CA TYR A 245 40.60 13.35 -94.99
C TYR A 245 39.83 14.24 -93.99
N LYS A 246 39.43 15.45 -94.42
CA LYS A 246 38.61 16.35 -93.62
C LYS A 246 37.25 15.72 -93.30
N LEU A 247 36.60 15.08 -94.27
CA LEU A 247 35.33 14.38 -94.10
C LEU A 247 35.46 13.27 -93.03
N ARG A 248 36.43 12.37 -93.15
CA ARG A 248 36.65 11.28 -92.16
C ARG A 248 36.94 11.80 -90.75
N THR A 249 37.62 12.95 -90.66
CA THR A 249 37.90 13.57 -89.36
C THR A 249 36.61 14.14 -88.75
N ARG A 250 35.78 14.78 -89.56
CA ARG A 250 34.46 15.29 -89.12
C ARG A 250 33.51 14.17 -88.73
N GLU A 251 33.52 13.05 -89.45
CA GLU A 251 32.73 11.85 -89.11
C GLU A 251 33.15 11.27 -87.76
N ARG A 252 34.46 11.19 -87.47
CA ARG A 252 34.96 10.77 -86.14
C ARG A 252 34.49 11.70 -85.03
N THR A 253 34.65 13.01 -85.20
CA THR A 253 34.18 13.99 -84.20
C THR A 253 32.68 13.94 -84.00
N LEU A 254 31.90 13.68 -85.06
CA LEU A 254 30.45 13.50 -84.94
C LEU A 254 30.08 12.26 -84.12
N GLU A 255 30.84 11.18 -84.25
CA GLU A 255 30.60 9.96 -83.48
C GLU A 255 30.98 10.14 -81.99
N GLU A 256 32.09 10.82 -81.71
CA GLU A 256 32.49 11.21 -80.34
C GLU A 256 31.39 12.06 -79.69
N LEU A 257 30.91 13.11 -80.38
CA LEU A 257 29.84 13.97 -79.87
C LEU A 257 28.52 13.22 -79.68
N ARG A 258 28.24 12.17 -80.48
CA ARG A 258 27.06 11.32 -80.27
C ARG A 258 27.21 10.46 -79.02
N SER A 259 28.39 9.90 -78.78
CA SER A 259 28.70 9.14 -77.57
C SER A 259 28.58 10.02 -76.33
N ASP A 260 29.19 11.20 -76.33
CA ASP A 260 29.09 12.15 -75.20
C ASP A 260 27.64 12.54 -74.94
N ASN A 261 26.83 12.73 -75.99
CA ASN A 261 25.42 13.05 -75.85
C ASN A 261 24.62 11.88 -75.24
N THR A 262 24.96 10.63 -75.57
CA THR A 262 24.34 9.47 -74.92
C THR A 262 24.70 9.37 -73.44
N ASP A 263 25.96 9.65 -73.08
CA ASP A 263 26.42 9.62 -71.69
C ASP A 263 25.76 10.72 -70.86
N LEU A 264 25.72 11.95 -71.38
CA LEU A 264 25.03 13.08 -70.74
C LEU A 264 23.52 12.81 -70.55
N LYS A 265 22.87 12.15 -71.53
CA LYS A 265 21.46 11.74 -71.38
C LYS A 265 21.28 10.74 -70.25
N SER A 266 22.20 9.79 -70.09
CA SER A 266 22.15 8.80 -69.02
C SER A 266 22.34 9.46 -67.65
N GLU A 267 23.27 10.42 -67.53
CA GLU A 267 23.52 11.17 -66.30
C GLU A 267 22.33 12.04 -65.91
N VAL A 268 21.72 12.73 -66.88
CA VAL A 268 20.49 13.51 -66.66
C VAL A 268 19.33 12.60 -66.22
N ALA A 269 19.23 11.38 -66.74
CA ALA A 269 18.19 10.43 -66.32
C ALA A 269 18.39 9.99 -64.86
N MET A 270 19.64 9.75 -64.46
CA MET A 270 19.99 9.43 -63.06
C MET A 270 19.68 10.58 -62.12
N LEU A 271 20.09 11.81 -62.45
CA LEU A 271 19.79 12.99 -61.64
C LEU A 271 18.29 13.24 -61.48
N LYS A 272 17.50 12.99 -62.54
CA LYS A 272 16.03 13.07 -62.45
C LYS A 272 15.46 12.05 -61.48
N LYS A 273 16.00 10.84 -61.46
CA LYS A 273 15.60 9.80 -60.50
C LYS A 273 15.95 10.22 -59.07
N ASP A 274 17.17 10.68 -58.84
CA ASP A 274 17.61 11.13 -57.51
C ASP A 274 16.75 12.29 -56.99
N ILE A 275 16.34 13.21 -57.86
CA ILE A 275 15.41 14.30 -57.49
C ILE A 275 14.06 13.73 -57.02
N ILE A 276 13.52 12.72 -57.71
CA ILE A 276 12.26 12.09 -57.32
C ILE A 276 12.41 11.39 -55.98
N ASP A 277 13.50 10.66 -55.76
CA ASP A 277 13.79 9.94 -54.51
C ASP A 277 13.99 10.93 -53.33
N LEU A 278 14.62 12.08 -53.57
CA LEU A 278 14.74 13.14 -52.58
C LEU A 278 13.37 13.79 -52.27
N GLN A 279 12.50 13.94 -53.27
CA GLN A 279 11.16 14.48 -53.08
C GLN A 279 10.28 13.52 -52.26
N THR A 280 10.39 12.20 -52.47
CA THR A 280 9.66 11.21 -51.66
C THR A 280 10.18 11.20 -50.23
N LEU A 281 11.50 11.19 -50.04
CA LEU A 281 12.11 11.28 -48.71
C LEU A 281 11.67 12.55 -47.96
N ASN A 282 11.62 13.70 -48.64
CA ASN A 282 11.16 14.96 -48.02
C ASN A 282 9.70 14.86 -47.56
N LYS A 283 8.82 14.21 -48.33
CA LYS A 283 7.42 13.98 -47.94
C LYS A 283 7.34 13.10 -46.69
N ASP A 284 8.12 12.02 -46.62
CA ASP A 284 8.14 11.14 -45.45
C ASP A 284 8.68 11.86 -44.21
N LEU A 285 9.73 12.67 -44.34
CA LEU A 285 10.26 13.48 -43.24
C LEU A 285 9.23 14.49 -42.71
N ARG A 286 8.45 15.13 -43.60
CA ARG A 286 7.34 16.00 -43.18
C ARG A 286 6.26 15.23 -42.44
N ARG A 287 5.91 14.02 -42.88
CA ARG A 287 4.96 13.16 -42.20
C ARG A 287 5.45 12.80 -40.79
N LEU A 288 6.69 12.33 -40.66
CA LEU A 288 7.31 12.01 -39.38
C LEU A 288 7.35 13.22 -38.44
N THR A 289 7.68 14.40 -38.96
CA THR A 289 7.66 15.65 -38.19
C THR A 289 6.25 15.94 -37.65
N SER A 290 5.22 15.75 -38.47
CA SER A 290 3.83 15.96 -38.03
C SER A 290 3.36 14.94 -36.99
N GLU A 291 3.78 13.67 -37.12
CA GLU A 291 3.50 12.62 -36.15
C GLU A 291 4.20 12.90 -34.82
N HIS A 292 5.47 13.31 -34.85
CA HIS A 292 6.23 13.70 -33.66
C HIS A 292 5.57 14.88 -32.94
N ASN A 293 5.20 15.94 -33.65
CA ASN A 293 4.54 17.11 -33.07
C ASN A 293 3.18 16.76 -32.44
N LYS A 294 2.48 15.76 -32.97
CA LYS A 294 1.25 15.25 -32.36
C LYS A 294 1.55 14.50 -31.07
N GLN A 295 2.53 13.59 -31.11
CA GLN A 295 2.93 12.82 -29.94
C GLN A 295 3.43 13.72 -28.80
N GLU A 296 4.17 14.78 -29.11
CA GLU A 296 4.62 15.78 -28.14
C GLU A 296 3.43 16.44 -27.42
N LYS A 297 2.40 16.87 -28.17
CA LYS A 297 1.17 17.44 -27.59
C LYS A 297 0.40 16.44 -26.72
N ASP A 298 0.31 15.18 -27.15
CA ASP A 298 -0.36 14.13 -26.37
C ASP A 298 0.42 13.86 -25.06
N CYS A 299 1.75 13.90 -25.10
CA CYS A 299 2.61 13.80 -23.91
C CYS A 299 2.44 15.02 -22.99
N GLU A 300 2.44 16.24 -23.51
CA GLU A 300 2.18 17.46 -22.73
C GLU A 300 0.82 17.43 -22.03
N HIS A 301 -0.22 16.96 -22.73
CA HIS A 301 -1.54 16.80 -22.14
C HIS A 301 -1.55 15.77 -21.00
N THR A 302 -0.88 14.63 -21.19
CA THR A 302 -0.75 13.59 -20.17
C THR A 302 0.00 14.11 -18.93
N LEU A 303 1.09 14.86 -19.14
CA LEU A 303 1.83 15.50 -18.05
C LEU A 303 0.97 16.49 -17.27
N SER A 304 0.18 17.31 -17.98
CA SER A 304 -0.76 18.25 -17.37
C SER A 304 -1.82 17.55 -16.50
N MET A 305 -2.38 16.43 -16.96
CA MET A 305 -3.30 15.63 -16.14
C MET A 305 -2.61 15.01 -14.91
N ASN A 306 -1.39 14.51 -15.07
CA ASN A 306 -0.65 13.96 -13.94
C ASN A 306 -0.32 15.04 -12.89
N ASP A 307 -0.01 16.27 -13.32
CA ASP A 307 0.21 17.40 -12.41
C ASP A 307 -1.06 17.76 -11.62
N THR A 308 -2.24 17.71 -12.25
CA THR A 308 -3.50 17.94 -11.52
C THR A 308 -3.81 16.81 -10.55
N GLU A 309 -3.55 15.55 -10.93
CA GLU A 309 -3.70 14.40 -10.03
C GLU A 309 -2.77 14.52 -8.81
N ILE A 310 -1.49 14.84 -9.03
CA ILE A 310 -0.51 15.07 -7.95
C ILE A 310 -0.99 16.19 -7.01
N LYS A 311 -1.55 17.27 -7.55
CA LYS A 311 -2.10 18.37 -6.74
C LYS A 311 -3.25 17.88 -5.86
N CYS A 312 -4.21 17.15 -6.41
CA CYS A 312 -5.32 16.57 -5.64
C CYS A 312 -4.83 15.61 -4.54
N LEU A 313 -3.85 14.74 -4.85
CA LEU A 313 -3.25 13.83 -3.87
C LEU A 313 -2.57 14.60 -2.73
N ARG A 314 -1.86 15.69 -3.02
CA ARG A 314 -1.24 16.56 -2.00
C ARG A 314 -2.29 17.21 -1.09
N GLU A 315 -3.38 17.70 -1.66
CA GLU A 315 -4.49 18.30 -0.89
C GLU A 315 -5.15 17.26 0.04
N MET A 316 -5.39 16.04 -0.45
CA MET A 316 -5.90 14.95 0.38
C MET A 316 -4.93 14.58 1.50
N ASN A 317 -3.62 14.50 1.21
CA ASN A 317 -2.61 14.19 2.21
C ASN A 317 -2.50 15.29 3.28
N ALA A 318 -2.60 16.56 2.89
CA ALA A 318 -2.63 17.68 3.82
C ALA A 318 -3.86 17.64 4.73
N SER A 319 -5.04 17.34 4.17
CA SER A 319 -6.28 17.15 4.94
C SER A 319 -6.17 15.99 5.93
N SER A 320 -5.62 14.86 5.49
CA SER A 320 -5.41 13.70 6.35
C SER A 320 -4.39 13.98 7.47
N SER A 321 -3.30 14.70 7.17
CA SER A 321 -2.30 15.09 8.17
C SER A 321 -2.91 15.99 9.25
N LYS A 322 -3.71 16.98 8.84
CA LYS A 322 -4.44 17.83 9.78
C LYS A 322 -5.39 17.02 10.67
N HIS A 323 -6.12 16.06 10.11
CA HIS A 323 -7.00 15.21 10.89
C HIS A 323 -6.23 14.36 11.93
N ILE A 324 -5.04 13.86 11.56
CA ILE A 324 -4.16 13.15 12.49
C ILE A 324 -3.71 14.08 13.62
N GLU A 325 -3.30 15.31 13.32
CA GLU A 325 -2.91 16.31 14.33
C GLU A 325 -4.05 16.62 15.32
N ASP A 326 -5.28 16.75 14.81
CA ASP A 326 -6.48 16.95 15.63
C ASP A 326 -6.71 15.76 16.57
N LEU A 327 -6.61 14.53 16.06
CA LEU A 327 -6.75 13.30 16.86
C LEU A 327 -5.64 13.15 17.91
N VAL A 328 -4.40 13.50 17.57
CA VAL A 328 -3.28 13.49 18.51
C VAL A 328 -3.52 14.49 19.64
N SER A 329 -3.99 15.69 19.32
CA SER A 329 -4.32 16.73 20.30
C SER A 329 -5.45 16.29 21.22
N GLU A 330 -6.49 15.66 20.67
CA GLU A 330 -7.62 15.12 21.43
C GLU A 330 -7.19 13.96 22.35
N ASN A 331 -6.32 13.06 21.86
CA ASN A 331 -5.76 11.98 22.67
C ASN A 331 -4.94 12.51 23.84
N ALA A 332 -4.09 13.52 23.60
CA ALA A 332 -3.33 14.19 24.66
C ALA A 332 -4.26 14.83 25.70
N ARG A 333 -5.35 15.46 25.26
CA ARG A 333 -6.38 16.04 26.14
C ARG A 333 -7.05 14.97 27.01
N LEU A 334 -7.46 13.85 26.41
CA LEU A 334 -8.09 12.74 27.14
C LEU A 334 -7.13 12.07 28.12
N GLN A 335 -5.85 11.91 27.75
CA GLN A 335 -4.82 11.40 28.67
C GLN A 335 -4.65 12.32 29.89
N HIS A 336 -4.65 13.63 29.69
CA HIS A 336 -4.58 14.58 30.80
C HIS A 336 -5.81 14.48 31.72
N GLN A 337 -7.01 14.43 31.14
CA GLN A 337 -8.24 14.24 31.92
C GLN A 337 -8.24 12.95 32.73
N LEU A 338 -7.71 11.86 32.17
CA LEU A 338 -7.58 10.59 32.89
C LEU A 338 -6.63 10.72 34.09
N LEU A 339 -5.50 11.41 33.92
CA LEU A 339 -4.54 11.67 34.99
C LEU A 339 -5.15 12.52 36.11
N ASP A 340 -5.93 13.54 35.77
CA ASP A 340 -6.64 14.37 36.74
C ASP A 340 -7.64 13.55 37.55
N VAL A 341 -8.48 12.74 36.88
CA VAL A 341 -9.45 11.86 37.54
C VAL A 341 -8.77 10.85 38.45
N HIS A 342 -7.66 10.25 38.00
CA HIS A 342 -6.86 9.36 38.84
C HIS A 342 -6.25 10.10 40.04
N GLY A 343 -5.75 11.32 39.85
CA GLY A 343 -5.22 12.16 40.91
C GLY A 343 -6.26 12.49 41.97
N ASP A 344 -7.47 12.85 41.56
CA ASP A 344 -8.59 13.16 42.46
C ASP A 344 -9.10 11.92 43.20
N TYR A 345 -9.17 10.78 42.51
CA TYR A 345 -9.49 9.50 43.14
C TYR A 345 -8.47 9.13 44.22
N LEU A 346 -7.17 9.27 43.94
CA LEU A 346 -6.11 9.00 44.92
C LEU A 346 -6.20 9.94 46.13
N LYS A 347 -6.42 11.24 45.92
CA LYS A 347 -6.65 12.20 47.01
C LYS A 347 -7.84 11.80 47.88
N LYS A 348 -8.95 11.36 47.26
CA LYS A 348 -10.13 10.89 47.99
C LYS A 348 -9.81 9.65 48.83
N VAL A 349 -9.13 8.65 48.25
CA VAL A 349 -8.72 7.44 48.97
C VAL A 349 -7.78 7.78 50.15
N GLN A 350 -6.84 8.71 49.96
CA GLN A 350 -5.95 9.18 51.02
C GLN A 350 -6.73 9.89 52.15
N SER A 351 -7.67 10.77 51.81
CA SER A 351 -8.54 11.45 52.76
C SER A 351 -9.40 10.46 53.55
N ASP A 352 -10.06 9.51 52.86
CA ASP A 352 -10.87 8.46 53.48
C ASP A 352 -10.03 7.59 54.44
N ALA A 353 -8.80 7.26 54.04
CA ALA A 353 -7.86 6.50 54.88
C ALA A 353 -7.36 7.31 56.09
N SER A 354 -7.19 8.62 55.96
CA SER A 354 -6.85 9.51 57.08
C SER A 354 -8.01 9.61 58.06
N TRP A 355 -9.21 9.85 57.55
CA TRP A 355 -10.44 9.92 58.36
C TRP A 355 -10.68 8.62 59.14
N LYS A 356 -10.56 7.45 58.48
CA LYS A 356 -10.68 6.15 59.17
C LYS A 356 -9.63 5.94 60.27
N ARG A 357 -8.41 6.47 60.10
CA ARG A 357 -7.38 6.41 61.15
C ARG A 357 -7.74 7.29 62.34
N GLU A 358 -8.20 8.50 62.08
CA GLU A 358 -8.64 9.45 63.12
C GLU A 358 -9.86 8.92 63.90
N GLU A 359 -10.86 8.37 63.19
CA GLU A 359 -12.04 7.71 63.76
C GLU A 359 -11.63 6.54 64.67
N LYS A 360 -10.72 5.68 64.19
CA LYS A 360 -10.21 4.55 64.97
C LYS A 360 -9.47 5.01 66.22
N GLU A 361 -8.68 6.09 66.12
CA GLU A 361 -7.93 6.64 67.25
C GLU A 361 -8.87 7.30 68.27
N LYS A 362 -9.93 7.96 67.82
CA LYS A 362 -10.98 8.48 68.69
C LYS A 362 -11.67 7.36 69.46
N LEU A 363 -12.09 6.30 68.78
CA LEU A 363 -12.70 5.12 69.42
C LEU A 363 -11.74 4.45 70.42
N ARG A 364 -10.43 4.38 70.12
CA ARG A 364 -9.44 3.88 71.09
C ARG A 364 -9.40 4.73 72.35
N ARG A 365 -9.38 6.07 72.22
CA ARG A 365 -9.41 7.00 73.35
C ARG A 365 -10.70 6.86 74.17
N GLU A 366 -11.85 6.75 73.51
CA GLU A 366 -13.13 6.52 74.20
C GLU A 366 -13.11 5.19 74.99
N VAL A 367 -12.59 4.11 74.40
CA VAL A 367 -12.43 2.81 75.09
C VAL A 367 -11.43 2.92 76.25
N GLU A 368 -10.33 3.66 76.09
CA GLU A 368 -9.35 3.87 77.15
C GLU A 368 -9.94 4.68 78.32
N GLU A 369 -10.70 5.74 78.03
CA GLU A 369 -11.45 6.51 79.04
C GLU A 369 -12.47 5.64 79.78
N GLU A 370 -13.22 4.77 79.07
CA GLU A 370 -14.14 3.82 79.70
C GLU A 370 -13.39 2.81 80.60
N ILE A 371 -12.25 2.29 80.15
CA ILE A 371 -11.39 1.41 80.94
C ILE A 371 -10.86 2.14 82.17
N ASP A 372 -10.46 3.40 82.06
CA ASP A 372 -10.00 4.22 83.18
C ASP A 372 -11.12 4.44 84.20
N VAL A 373 -12.35 4.69 83.76
CA VAL A 373 -13.53 4.78 84.64
C VAL A 373 -13.76 3.45 85.39
N LEU A 374 -13.57 2.32 84.70
CA LEU A 374 -13.70 0.99 85.30
C LEU A 374 -12.60 0.69 86.33
N LYS A 375 -11.37 1.13 86.06
CA LYS A 375 -10.19 0.91 86.91
C LYS A 375 -10.02 1.94 88.02
N LYS A 376 -10.69 3.10 87.94
CA LYS A 376 -10.59 4.16 88.95
C LYS A 376 -10.96 3.62 90.34
N PRO A 377 -10.05 3.71 91.33
CA PRO A 377 -10.33 3.27 92.68
C PRO A 377 -11.42 4.14 93.31
N ARG A 378 -12.37 3.51 93.97
CA ARG A 378 -13.53 4.12 94.63
C ARG A 378 -13.63 3.58 96.05
N VAL A 379 -14.04 4.42 96.99
CA VAL A 379 -14.17 4.02 98.39
C VAL A 379 -15.63 3.76 98.74
N CYS A 380 -15.91 2.62 99.37
CA CYS A 380 -17.26 2.29 99.82
C CYS A 380 -17.68 3.19 100.99
N LYS A 381 -18.87 3.81 100.92
CA LYS A 381 -19.41 4.68 101.97
C LYS A 381 -19.54 4.04 103.35
N ASN A 382 -19.67 2.71 103.43
CA ASN A 382 -20.06 2.04 104.66
C ASN A 382 -18.96 1.19 105.31
N CYS A 383 -17.97 0.72 104.54
CA CYS A 383 -16.82 -0.01 105.09
C CYS A 383 -15.47 0.69 104.83
N HIS A 384 -15.45 1.78 104.06
CA HIS A 384 -14.25 2.53 103.69
C HIS A 384 -13.18 1.73 102.92
N GLU A 385 -13.50 0.52 102.44
CA GLU A 385 -12.59 -0.23 101.56
C GLU A 385 -12.61 0.33 100.13
N THR A 386 -11.45 0.23 99.47
CA THR A 386 -11.25 0.68 98.10
C THR A 386 -11.56 -0.45 97.12
N PHE A 387 -12.37 -0.16 96.09
CA PHE A 387 -12.77 -1.10 95.04
C PHE A 387 -12.73 -0.45 93.65
N THR A 388 -12.74 -1.26 92.60
CA THR A 388 -12.87 -0.82 91.20
C THR A 388 -14.17 -1.35 90.61
N LEU A 389 -14.74 -0.67 89.61
CA LEU A 389 -15.96 -1.11 88.94
C LEU A 389 -15.73 -2.35 88.07
N GLU A 390 -14.51 -2.57 87.60
CA GLU A 390 -14.08 -3.80 86.91
C GLU A 390 -14.34 -5.06 87.76
N LYS A 391 -14.09 -4.98 89.07
CA LYS A 391 -14.29 -6.09 90.02
C LYS A 391 -15.65 -6.03 90.72
N ASN A 392 -16.40 -4.94 90.59
CA ASN A 392 -17.66 -4.71 91.29
C ASN A 392 -18.76 -4.38 90.28
N THR A 393 -19.33 -5.42 89.68
CA THR A 393 -20.38 -5.31 88.66
C THR A 393 -21.76 -5.48 89.29
N ALA A 394 -22.81 -5.03 88.60
CA ALA A 394 -24.20 -5.24 89.04
C ALA A 394 -24.53 -6.73 89.30
N GLN A 395 -23.79 -7.63 88.65
CA GLN A 395 -23.91 -9.08 88.79
C GLN A 395 -22.87 -9.70 89.72
N SER A 396 -21.89 -8.96 90.27
CA SER A 396 -20.85 -9.49 91.13
C SER A 396 -20.24 -8.38 91.99
N CYS A 397 -20.62 -8.31 93.28
CA CYS A 397 -19.96 -7.45 94.24
C CYS A 397 -18.93 -8.28 95.02
N VAL A 398 -17.64 -8.11 94.70
CA VAL A 398 -16.56 -8.97 95.22
C VAL A 398 -16.15 -8.62 96.65
N TYR A 399 -16.43 -7.40 97.13
CA TYR A 399 -15.93 -6.91 98.43
C TYR A 399 -16.94 -7.02 99.59
N HIS A 400 -18.15 -7.52 99.35
CA HIS A 400 -19.21 -7.47 100.36
C HIS A 400 -19.97 -8.79 100.53
N PRO A 401 -19.37 -9.82 101.17
CA PRO A 401 -20.15 -10.63 102.09
C PRO A 401 -20.55 -9.68 103.23
N GLY A 402 -21.84 -9.38 103.38
CA GLY A 402 -22.32 -8.45 104.40
C GLY A 402 -21.65 -8.71 105.75
N ARG A 403 -21.36 -7.66 106.53
CA ARG A 403 -20.88 -7.78 107.90
C ARG A 403 -21.99 -7.32 108.84
N TYR A 404 -22.28 -8.08 109.90
CA TYR A 404 -23.24 -7.70 110.93
C TYR A 404 -22.61 -6.57 111.75
N LEU A 405 -23.10 -5.33 111.60
CA LEU A 405 -22.64 -4.19 112.40
C LEU A 405 -23.64 -3.89 113.52
N PRO A 406 -23.18 -3.64 114.75
CA PRO A 406 -24.04 -3.15 115.82
C PRO A 406 -24.54 -1.74 115.47
N ARG A 407 -25.85 -1.53 115.53
CA ARG A 407 -26.44 -0.19 115.38
C ARG A 407 -26.09 0.64 116.61
N GLN A 408 -25.72 1.90 116.40
CA GLN A 408 -25.68 2.88 117.48
C GLN A 408 -27.07 3.50 117.66
N TYR A 409 -27.38 3.86 118.91
CA TYR A 409 -28.67 4.35 119.43
C TYR A 409 -29.38 5.35 118.47
N PRO A 410 -30.73 5.33 118.34
CA PRO A 410 -31.73 4.79 119.28
C PRO A 410 -32.36 3.45 118.89
N LEU A 411 -31.83 2.78 117.86
CA LEU A 411 -32.29 1.47 117.43
C LEU A 411 -31.28 0.42 117.90
N GLU A 412 -31.57 -0.28 119.00
CA GLU A 412 -30.74 -1.42 119.44
C GLU A 412 -30.93 -2.64 118.52
N GLY A 413 -29.81 -3.27 118.16
CA GLY A 413 -29.77 -4.46 117.31
C GLY A 413 -28.61 -4.41 116.31
N TYR A 414 -28.46 -5.48 115.55
CA TYR A 414 -27.47 -5.54 114.48
C TYR A 414 -28.13 -5.29 113.12
N SER A 415 -27.44 -4.58 112.23
CA SER A 415 -27.83 -4.47 110.82
C SER A 415 -26.69 -4.87 109.92
N TRP A 416 -27.04 -5.52 108.81
CA TRP A 416 -26.08 -5.75 107.75
C TRP A 416 -25.54 -4.41 107.24
N SER A 417 -24.22 -4.29 107.20
CA SER A 417 -23.52 -3.14 106.64
C SER A 417 -23.84 -2.92 105.15
N CYS A 418 -24.31 -3.93 104.44
CA CYS A 418 -24.70 -3.83 103.03
C CYS A 418 -25.51 -5.06 102.59
N CYS A 419 -26.17 -4.95 101.43
CA CYS A 419 -26.99 -6.01 100.84
C CYS A 419 -26.19 -7.31 100.64
N ALA A 420 -26.52 -8.36 101.40
CA ALA A 420 -26.07 -9.71 101.07
C ALA A 420 -26.76 -10.19 99.78
N LYS A 421 -25.98 -10.69 98.81
CA LYS A 421 -26.51 -11.60 97.79
C LYS A 421 -26.85 -12.93 98.48
N ARG A 422 -28.13 -13.30 98.48
CA ARG A 422 -28.56 -14.70 98.65
C ARG A 422 -29.27 -15.08 97.35
N ASP A 423 -28.60 -15.81 96.46
CA ASP A 423 -29.21 -16.51 95.34
C ASP A 423 -29.96 -15.68 94.26
N ILE A 424 -30.07 -16.26 93.06
CA ILE A 424 -30.69 -15.67 91.85
C ILE A 424 -32.17 -15.32 92.05
N SER A 425 -32.81 -15.90 93.07
CA SER A 425 -34.22 -15.68 93.42
C SER A 425 -34.48 -14.53 94.40
N SER A 426 -33.44 -13.87 94.93
CA SER A 426 -33.62 -12.71 95.80
C SER A 426 -33.95 -11.45 95.01
N ARG A 427 -34.83 -10.62 95.59
CA ARG A 427 -35.12 -9.28 95.05
C ARG A 427 -33.81 -8.50 94.89
N PRO A 428 -33.60 -7.81 93.74
CA PRO A 428 -32.41 -6.99 93.53
C PRO A 428 -32.25 -6.04 94.71
N CYS A 429 -31.01 -5.89 95.21
CA CYS A 429 -30.72 -4.92 96.27
C CYS A 429 -31.32 -3.57 95.85
N LYS A 430 -32.18 -2.98 96.68
CA LYS A 430 -32.79 -1.66 96.42
C LYS A 430 -31.75 -0.55 96.18
N PHE A 431 -30.50 -0.83 96.53
CA PHE A 431 -29.35 0.04 96.42
C PHE A 431 -28.22 -0.53 95.55
N SER A 432 -28.45 -1.60 94.76
CA SER A 432 -27.45 -2.08 93.79
C SER A 432 -27.08 -0.96 92.84
N GLY A 433 -25.81 -0.56 92.83
CA GLY A 433 -25.32 0.59 92.07
C GLY A 433 -25.63 1.98 92.66
N ARG A 434 -26.33 2.10 93.81
CA ARG A 434 -26.63 3.39 94.46
C ARG A 434 -25.77 3.71 95.69
N HIS A 435 -24.78 2.88 96.03
CA HIS A 435 -23.82 3.14 97.10
C HIS A 435 -22.69 4.11 96.66
N VAL A 436 -23.02 5.15 95.92
CA VAL A 436 -22.03 6.04 95.28
C VAL A 436 -22.12 7.45 95.85
N GLU A 437 -20.95 8.10 95.95
CA GLU A 437 -20.64 9.50 96.27
C GLU A 437 -20.17 9.86 97.70
N ARG A 438 -18.89 9.62 97.95
CA ARG A 438 -18.08 10.76 98.39
C ARG A 438 -17.03 10.97 97.31
N GLU A 439 -16.98 12.16 96.73
CA GLU A 439 -15.77 12.62 96.06
C GLU A 439 -14.65 12.54 97.09
N VAL A 440 -13.61 11.78 96.75
CA VAL A 440 -12.33 11.87 97.44
C VAL A 440 -11.62 13.05 96.78
N LEU A 441 -11.26 14.05 97.58
CA LEU A 441 -10.38 15.16 97.18
C LEU A 441 -9.08 14.63 96.56
#